data_AF-A0A973DYB9-F1
#
_entry.id   AF-A0A973DYB9-F1
#
_cell.length_a   1.000
_cell.length_b   1.000
_cell.length_c   1.000
_cell.angle_alpha   90.00
_cell.angle_beta   90.00
_cell.angle_gamma   90.00
#
_symmetry.space_group_name_H-M   'P 1'
#
loop_
_entity.id
_entity.type
_entity.pdbx_description
1 polymer ?
#
loop_
_entity_poly.entity_id
_entity_poly.type
_entity_poly.pdbx_seq_one_letter_code
_entity_poly.pdbx_strand_id
1 'polypeptide(L)'
;MKLMLVAISMLLMTVNTAAHDLDKDYFLFVKEFLTTIQQRTFDNNREYCGYFGYNANDELIATKPTKGEEDSCYSEDPPISLDLVASYHTHGAFSVDADSELPSSNDMQADLEEGVDGFIATPGGRIWYIDSEAGVATMECGRNCILADPRFNGSLLDPVKKSYTIKTLQRREDGYLD
;
A
#
# COMPACT_ATOMS: atom_id res chain seq x y z
N MET A 1 -19.47 -44.85 -45.92
CA MET A 1 -19.45 -43.41 -45.64
C MET A 1 -18.99 -43.20 -44.21
N LYS A 2 -17.75 -42.75 -43.98
CA LYS A 2 -17.27 -42.38 -42.64
C LYS A 2 -17.32 -40.87 -42.52
N LEU A 3 -18.18 -40.38 -41.62
CA LEU A 3 -18.25 -38.97 -41.20
C LEU A 3 -16.91 -38.57 -40.58
N MET A 4 -16.32 -37.47 -41.03
CA MET A 4 -15.27 -36.77 -40.29
C MET A 4 -15.93 -35.83 -39.28
N LEU A 5 -15.66 -36.05 -37.99
CA LEU A 5 -15.96 -35.09 -36.93
C LEU A 5 -14.94 -33.95 -37.03
N VAL A 6 -15.40 -32.71 -37.20
CA VAL A 6 -14.60 -31.51 -37.04
C VAL A 6 -14.66 -31.12 -35.56
N ALA A 7 -13.55 -31.25 -34.85
CA ALA A 7 -13.41 -30.76 -33.48
C ALA A 7 -13.17 -29.24 -33.52
N ILE A 8 -14.17 -28.47 -33.10
CA ILE A 8 -14.03 -27.03 -32.87
C ILE A 8 -13.30 -26.86 -31.54
N SER A 9 -12.00 -26.53 -31.59
CA SER A 9 -11.20 -26.20 -30.42
C SER A 9 -11.63 -24.81 -29.92
N MET A 10 -12.28 -24.77 -28.77
CA MET A 10 -12.66 -23.53 -28.09
C MET A 10 -11.42 -22.99 -27.39
N LEU A 11 -10.85 -21.91 -27.94
CA LEU A 11 -9.68 -21.24 -27.39
C LEU A 11 -10.12 -20.51 -26.11
N LEU A 12 -9.81 -21.08 -24.95
CA LEU A 12 -9.93 -20.41 -23.65
C LEU A 12 -8.96 -19.23 -23.64
N MET A 13 -9.48 -18.00 -23.72
CA MET A 13 -8.70 -16.81 -23.40
C MET A 13 -8.48 -16.82 -21.88
N THR A 14 -7.27 -17.19 -21.48
CA THR A 14 -6.80 -16.95 -20.12
C THR A 14 -6.71 -15.44 -19.94
N VAL A 15 -7.59 -14.87 -19.12
CA VAL A 15 -7.39 -13.53 -18.55
C VAL A 15 -6.12 -13.61 -17.71
N ASN A 16 -5.01 -13.16 -18.27
CA ASN A 16 -3.85 -12.80 -17.46
C ASN A 16 -4.27 -11.60 -16.63
N THR A 17 -4.55 -11.80 -15.34
CA THR A 17 -4.40 -10.74 -14.35
C THR A 17 -2.94 -10.32 -14.41
N ALA A 18 -2.62 -9.28 -15.18
CA ALA A 18 -1.28 -8.74 -15.19
C ALA A 18 -0.95 -8.36 -13.75
N ALA A 19 0.17 -8.88 -13.24
CA ALA A 19 0.73 -8.36 -12.00
C ALA A 19 1.01 -6.87 -12.22
N HIS A 20 0.58 -6.04 -11.28
CA HIS A 20 0.94 -4.64 -11.25
C HIS A 20 2.47 -4.54 -11.13
N ASP A 21 3.12 -3.95 -12.14
CA ASP A 21 4.55 -3.67 -12.14
C ASP A 21 4.70 -2.15 -12.09
N LEU A 22 4.94 -1.63 -10.88
CA LEU A 22 5.21 -0.22 -10.68
C LEU A 22 6.41 0.20 -11.55
N ASP A 23 6.31 1.35 -12.20
CA ASP A 23 7.48 1.95 -12.81
C ASP A 23 8.61 2.10 -11.77
N LYS A 24 9.84 1.75 -12.15
CA LYS A 24 10.97 1.68 -11.21
C LYS A 24 11.36 3.04 -10.66
N ASP A 25 11.29 4.07 -11.49
CA ASP A 25 11.66 5.43 -11.09
C ASP A 25 10.56 6.01 -10.17
N TYR A 26 9.29 5.71 -10.47
CA TYR A 26 8.17 6.01 -9.59
C TYR A 26 8.33 5.35 -8.21
N PHE A 27 8.60 4.05 -8.15
CA PHE A 27 8.78 3.35 -6.88
C PHE A 27 10.04 3.82 -6.12
N LEU A 28 11.12 4.18 -6.82
CA LEU A 28 12.31 4.73 -6.20
C LEU A 28 11.99 6.07 -5.51
N PHE A 29 11.24 6.95 -6.17
CA PHE A 29 10.78 8.21 -5.57
C PHE A 29 9.96 7.98 -4.31
N VAL A 30 8.97 7.07 -4.37
CA VAL A 30 8.13 6.72 -3.21
C VAL A 30 8.99 6.22 -2.05
N LYS A 31 9.91 5.30 -2.34
CA LYS A 31 10.82 4.72 -1.34
C LYS A 31 11.71 5.78 -0.69
N GLU A 32 12.31 6.67 -1.48
CA GLU A 32 13.14 7.75 -0.97
C GLU A 32 12.32 8.70 -0.10
N PHE A 33 11.15 9.13 -0.57
CA PHE A 33 10.26 10.00 0.18
C PHE A 33 9.85 9.39 1.52
N LEU A 34 9.32 8.15 1.54
CA LEU A 34 8.90 7.48 2.76
C LEU A 34 10.07 7.28 3.73
N THR A 35 11.29 7.03 3.22
CA THR A 35 12.50 6.97 4.06
C THR A 35 12.76 8.29 4.81
N THR A 36 12.49 9.44 4.20
CA THR A 36 12.73 10.75 4.84
C THR A 36 11.81 11.05 6.02
N ILE A 37 10.63 10.42 6.08
CA ILE A 37 9.61 10.71 7.11
C ILE A 37 9.57 9.67 8.24
N GLN A 38 10.01 8.43 8.02
CA GLN A 38 9.98 7.34 9.00
C GLN A 38 10.59 7.69 10.36
N GLN A 39 11.74 8.37 10.39
CA GLN A 39 12.36 8.73 11.68
C GLN A 39 11.42 9.61 12.51
N ARG A 40 10.76 10.58 11.87
CA ARG A 40 9.81 11.47 12.52
C ARG A 40 8.56 10.72 12.98
N THR A 41 8.05 9.80 12.16
CA THR A 41 6.94 8.89 12.48
C THR A 41 7.21 8.17 13.80
N PHE A 42 8.39 7.56 13.94
CA PHE A 42 8.77 6.81 15.13
C PHE A 42 9.00 7.67 16.36
N ASP A 43 9.72 8.79 16.20
CA ASP A 43 10.02 9.72 17.29
C ASP A 43 8.75 10.31 17.92
N ASN A 44 7.69 10.46 17.13
CA ASN A 44 6.42 11.04 17.58
C ASN A 44 5.35 9.99 17.88
N ASN A 45 5.57 8.72 17.52
CA ASN A 45 4.54 7.69 17.48
C ASN A 45 3.27 8.19 16.80
N ARG A 46 3.42 8.63 15.55
CA ARG A 46 2.34 9.23 14.75
C ARG A 46 2.45 8.86 13.30
N GLU A 47 1.30 8.64 12.68
CA GLU A 47 1.17 8.55 11.24
C GLU A 47 1.42 9.90 10.57
N TYR A 48 1.95 9.82 9.35
CA TYR A 48 2.14 10.96 8.47
C TYR A 48 1.62 10.61 7.09
N CYS A 49 0.71 11.42 6.55
CA CYS A 49 0.00 11.15 5.31
C CYS A 49 -0.01 12.33 4.33
N GLY A 50 -0.33 12.04 3.09
CA GLY A 50 -0.45 13.01 2.00
C GLY A 50 -0.70 12.30 0.67
N TYR A 51 -0.28 12.96 -0.41
CA TYR A 51 -0.52 12.49 -1.77
C TYR A 51 0.74 12.61 -2.64
N PHE A 52 0.88 11.70 -3.59
CA PHE A 52 1.80 11.78 -4.72
C PHE A 52 1.04 12.20 -5.98
N GLY A 53 1.70 12.98 -6.83
CA GLY A 53 1.12 13.44 -8.09
C GLY A 53 2.10 14.19 -8.96
N TYR A 54 1.69 14.47 -10.20
CA TYR A 54 2.47 15.29 -11.12
C TYR A 54 2.06 16.75 -11.01
N ASN A 55 3.05 17.64 -10.93
CA ASN A 55 2.81 19.08 -10.95
C ASN A 55 2.65 19.60 -12.40
N ALA A 56 2.44 20.91 -12.56
CA ALA A 56 2.25 21.54 -13.87
C ALA A 56 3.49 21.48 -14.81
N ASN A 57 4.65 21.05 -14.32
CA ASN A 57 5.86 20.83 -15.09
C ASN A 57 6.10 19.33 -15.41
N ASP A 58 5.10 18.47 -15.17
CA ASP A 58 5.19 17.01 -15.26
C ASP A 58 6.24 16.40 -14.31
N GLU A 59 6.53 17.06 -13.19
CA GLU A 59 7.42 16.53 -12.16
C GLU A 59 6.61 15.78 -11.10
N LEU A 60 7.01 14.55 -10.80
CA LEU A 60 6.45 13.78 -9.69
C LEU A 60 6.86 14.43 -8.36
N ILE A 61 5.86 14.78 -7.56
CA ILE A 61 6.03 15.39 -6.25
C ILE A 61 5.19 14.70 -5.19
N ALA A 62 5.53 14.96 -3.93
CA ALA A 62 4.72 14.61 -2.77
C ALA A 62 4.17 15.88 -2.14
N THR A 63 2.91 15.87 -1.70
CA THR A 63 2.39 16.93 -0.84
C THR A 63 3.13 16.91 0.50
N LYS A 64 3.09 18.04 1.20
CA LYS A 64 3.69 18.14 2.53
C LYS A 64 2.99 17.14 3.48
N PRO A 65 3.75 16.32 4.24
CA PRO A 65 3.14 15.38 5.19
C PRO A 65 2.28 16.08 6.24
N THR A 66 1.04 15.63 6.36
CA THR A 66 0.11 15.97 7.44
C THR A 66 0.41 15.06 8.63
N LYS A 67 0.45 15.62 9.83
CA LYS A 67 0.64 14.83 11.06
C LYS A 67 -0.71 14.27 11.49
N GLY A 68 -0.84 12.95 11.54
CA GLY A 68 -2.02 12.25 12.05
C GLY A 68 -1.96 11.95 13.54
N GLU A 69 -2.71 10.93 13.93
CA GLU A 69 -2.70 10.28 15.24
C GLU A 69 -1.87 8.99 15.22
N GLU A 70 -2.00 8.14 16.23
CA GLU A 70 -1.20 6.92 16.37
C GLU A 70 -1.55 5.85 15.34
N ASP A 71 -2.82 5.78 14.96
CA ASP A 71 -3.46 4.73 14.14
C ASP A 71 -4.43 5.31 13.10
N SER A 72 -4.29 6.61 12.78
CA SER A 72 -5.09 7.26 11.75
C SER A 72 -4.42 8.53 11.24
N CYS A 73 -4.65 8.86 9.98
CA CYS A 73 -4.20 10.11 9.40
C CYS A 73 -5.22 10.65 8.39
N TYR A 74 -5.53 11.93 8.50
CA TYR A 74 -6.38 12.65 7.56
C TYR A 74 -5.53 13.72 6.88
N SER A 75 -5.28 13.56 5.59
CA SER A 75 -4.51 14.51 4.80
C SER A 75 -5.28 15.82 4.62
N GLU A 76 -4.56 16.93 4.45
CA GLU A 76 -5.12 18.10 3.77
C GLU A 76 -5.44 17.75 2.30
N ASP A 77 -6.50 18.35 1.75
CA ASP A 77 -6.86 18.17 0.34
C ASP A 77 -5.66 18.51 -0.58
N PRO A 78 -5.38 17.69 -1.61
CA PRO A 78 -4.31 17.99 -2.54
C PRO A 78 -4.65 19.26 -3.35
N PRO A 79 -3.65 20.05 -3.78
CA PRO A 79 -3.90 21.17 -4.67
C PRO A 79 -4.62 20.70 -5.95
N ILE A 80 -5.64 21.43 -6.40
CA ILE A 80 -6.40 21.07 -7.62
C ILE A 80 -5.54 20.99 -8.90
N SER A 81 -4.36 21.60 -8.88
CA SER A 81 -3.39 21.57 -9.98
C SER A 81 -2.48 20.34 -9.96
N LEU A 82 -2.58 19.50 -8.93
CA LEU A 82 -1.84 18.26 -8.82
C LEU A 82 -2.59 17.17 -9.59
N ASP A 83 -1.94 16.55 -10.57
CA ASP A 83 -2.46 15.34 -11.19
C ASP A 83 -2.20 14.18 -10.24
N LEU A 84 -3.25 13.80 -9.49
CA LEU A 84 -3.17 12.87 -8.37
C LEU A 84 -2.93 11.44 -8.87
N VAL A 85 -1.96 10.74 -8.28
CA VAL A 85 -1.67 9.33 -8.65
C VAL A 85 -1.76 8.36 -7.48
N ALA A 86 -1.44 8.78 -6.27
CA ALA A 86 -1.54 7.91 -5.10
C ALA A 86 -1.70 8.71 -3.80
N SER A 87 -2.40 8.16 -2.82
CA SER A 87 -2.28 8.52 -1.42
C SER A 87 -0.98 7.92 -0.84
N TYR A 88 -0.51 8.48 0.28
CA TYR A 88 0.48 7.80 1.10
C TYR A 88 0.20 8.01 2.58
N HIS A 89 0.60 7.03 3.38
CA HIS A 89 0.82 7.25 4.81
C HIS A 89 1.92 6.36 5.39
N THR A 90 2.36 6.71 6.60
CA THR A 90 3.21 5.86 7.45
C THR A 90 2.35 5.38 8.60
N HIS A 91 2.50 4.13 9.00
CA HIS A 91 2.02 3.70 10.31
C HIS A 91 2.90 4.30 11.41
N GLY A 92 2.35 4.42 12.62
CA GLY A 92 3.06 4.90 13.82
C GLY A 92 4.28 4.07 14.22
N ALA A 93 4.78 4.26 15.43
CA ALA A 93 5.93 3.50 15.91
C ALA A 93 5.53 2.05 16.24
N PHE A 94 6.50 1.14 16.38
CA PHE A 94 6.18 -0.26 16.68
C PHE A 94 5.42 -0.39 18.01
N SER A 95 4.29 -1.10 17.98
CA SER A 95 3.51 -1.54 19.13
C SER A 95 3.21 -3.03 19.02
N VAL A 96 3.21 -3.74 20.14
CA VAL A 96 2.86 -5.17 20.19
C VAL A 96 1.35 -5.38 20.09
N ASP A 97 0.58 -4.35 20.44
CA ASP A 97 -0.88 -4.38 20.51
C ASP A 97 -1.52 -3.96 19.17
N ALA A 98 -0.70 -3.58 18.19
CA ALA A 98 -1.14 -3.14 16.87
C ALA A 98 -0.59 -4.06 15.77
N ASP A 99 -1.44 -4.37 14.81
CA ASP A 99 -1.06 -5.14 13.62
C ASP A 99 -0.49 -4.22 12.52
N SER A 100 0.52 -3.44 12.88
CA SER A 100 1.00 -2.31 12.10
C SER A 100 1.90 -2.68 10.91
N GLU A 101 1.95 -3.94 10.50
CA GLU A 101 2.86 -4.43 9.43
C GLU A 101 2.19 -4.69 8.08
N LEU A 102 0.90 -4.39 7.97
CA LEU A 102 0.07 -4.48 6.77
C LEU A 102 -1.00 -3.39 6.79
N PRO A 103 -1.57 -3.00 5.65
CA PRO A 103 -2.69 -2.06 5.62
C PRO A 103 -3.88 -2.59 6.43
N SER A 104 -4.69 -1.68 6.96
CA SER A 104 -6.02 -2.00 7.46
C SER A 104 -7.03 -2.13 6.31
N SER A 105 -8.16 -2.78 6.59
CA SER A 105 -9.28 -2.82 5.66
C SER A 105 -9.89 -1.44 5.43
N ASN A 106 -9.76 -0.52 6.39
CA ASN A 106 -10.22 0.86 6.26
C ASN A 106 -9.32 1.67 5.32
N ASP A 107 -8.00 1.45 5.34
CA ASP A 107 -7.09 2.10 4.40
C ASP A 107 -7.46 1.76 2.96
N MET A 108 -7.65 0.47 2.68
CA MET A 108 -8.06 0.02 1.36
C MET A 108 -9.44 0.57 0.97
N GLN A 109 -10.40 0.61 1.90
CA GLN A 109 -11.73 1.17 1.59
C GLN A 109 -11.66 2.66 1.28
N ALA A 110 -10.84 3.43 2.01
CA ALA A 110 -10.66 4.85 1.75
C ALA A 110 -10.05 5.11 0.36
N ASP A 111 -8.96 4.43 0.02
CA ASP A 111 -8.32 4.53 -1.31
C ASP A 111 -9.30 4.14 -2.44
N LEU A 112 -10.11 3.10 -2.24
CA LEU A 112 -11.15 2.68 -3.18
C LEU A 112 -12.26 3.74 -3.34
N GLU A 113 -12.70 4.36 -2.24
CA GLU A 113 -13.76 5.38 -2.25
C GLU A 113 -13.28 6.69 -2.87
N GLU A 114 -12.01 7.04 -2.67
CA GLU A 114 -11.33 8.18 -3.30
C GLU A 114 -10.98 7.90 -4.76
N GLY A 115 -10.92 6.63 -5.18
CA GLY A 115 -10.53 6.22 -6.52
C GLY A 115 -9.06 6.51 -6.81
N VAL A 116 -8.21 6.34 -5.79
CA VAL A 116 -6.78 6.62 -5.82
C VAL A 116 -6.02 5.41 -5.27
N ASP A 117 -4.88 5.08 -5.86
CA ASP A 117 -3.99 4.05 -5.31
C ASP A 117 -3.31 4.53 -4.03
N GLY A 118 -2.69 3.63 -3.26
CA GLY A 118 -2.13 3.98 -1.95
C GLY A 118 -0.75 3.40 -1.68
N PHE A 119 0.07 4.11 -0.91
CA PHE A 119 1.34 3.61 -0.37
C PHE A 119 1.42 3.68 1.14
N ILE A 120 1.84 2.58 1.76
CA ILE A 120 1.92 2.48 3.22
C ILE A 120 3.31 2.02 3.65
N ALA A 121 3.95 2.80 4.53
CA ALA A 121 5.21 2.47 5.16
C ALA A 121 5.02 1.96 6.60
N THR A 122 5.66 0.85 6.95
CA THR A 122 5.46 0.16 8.24
C THR A 122 6.67 0.27 9.18
N PRO A 123 6.52 -0.03 10.49
CA PRO A 123 7.63 0.01 11.45
C PRO A 123 8.75 -0.98 11.15
N GLY A 124 8.45 -2.12 10.56
CA GLY A 124 9.43 -3.10 10.07
C GLY A 124 10.18 -2.65 8.82
N GLY A 125 9.87 -1.47 8.29
CA GLY A 125 10.48 -0.88 7.10
C GLY A 125 9.96 -1.49 5.81
N ARG A 126 8.72 -1.98 5.77
CA ARG A 126 8.06 -2.44 4.55
C ARG A 126 7.44 -1.28 3.79
N ILE A 127 7.20 -1.49 2.50
CA ILE A 127 6.31 -0.64 1.69
C ILE A 127 5.24 -1.54 1.09
N TRP A 128 4.00 -1.13 1.30
CA TRP A 128 2.80 -1.69 0.68
C TRP A 128 2.29 -0.75 -0.40
N TYR A 129 1.70 -1.33 -1.43
CA TYR A 129 0.95 -0.66 -2.48
C TYR A 129 -0.49 -1.17 -2.45
N ILE A 130 -1.45 -0.26 -2.52
CA ILE A 130 -2.88 -0.56 -2.67
C ILE A 130 -3.25 -0.24 -4.11
N ASP A 131 -3.63 -1.28 -4.85
CA ASP A 131 -4.29 -1.15 -6.15
C ASP A 131 -5.78 -0.98 -5.90
N SER A 132 -6.26 0.27 -6.05
CA SER A 132 -7.64 0.64 -5.75
C SER A 132 -8.63 0.03 -6.75
N GLU A 133 -8.24 -0.07 -8.02
CA GLU A 133 -9.06 -0.69 -9.06
C GLU A 133 -9.19 -2.21 -8.87
N ALA A 134 -8.10 -2.88 -8.50
CA ALA A 134 -8.10 -4.32 -8.26
C ALA A 134 -8.64 -4.71 -6.86
N GLY A 135 -8.65 -3.78 -5.90
CA GLY A 135 -9.01 -4.05 -4.51
C GLY A 135 -8.02 -4.98 -3.81
N VAL A 136 -6.72 -4.81 -4.10
CA VAL A 136 -5.64 -5.67 -3.58
C VAL A 136 -4.50 -4.81 -3.04
N ALA A 137 -4.06 -5.11 -1.81
CA ALA A 137 -2.82 -4.62 -1.26
C ALA A 137 -1.68 -5.61 -1.55
N THR A 138 -0.54 -5.13 -2.05
CA THR A 138 0.66 -5.92 -2.37
C THR A 138 1.88 -5.34 -1.67
N MET A 139 2.72 -6.21 -1.12
CA MET A 139 3.97 -5.81 -0.49
C MET A 139 5.04 -5.63 -1.57
N GLU A 140 5.24 -4.39 -1.98
CA GLU A 140 6.27 -4.01 -2.97
C GLU A 140 7.68 -4.20 -2.41
N CYS A 141 7.84 -3.97 -1.10
CA CYS A 141 9.14 -4.17 -0.48
C CYS A 141 9.02 -4.66 0.97
N GLY A 142 9.87 -5.65 1.29
CA GLY A 142 9.85 -6.33 2.59
C GLY A 142 10.55 -5.57 3.71
N ARG A 143 10.84 -6.28 4.82
CA ARG A 143 11.49 -5.71 6.00
C ARG A 143 12.81 -5.04 5.67
N ASN A 144 13.13 -3.96 6.40
CA ASN A 144 14.34 -3.15 6.22
C ASN A 144 14.52 -2.60 4.80
N CYS A 145 13.44 -2.44 4.03
CA CYS A 145 13.50 -1.79 2.74
C CYS A 145 13.78 -0.30 2.89
N ILE A 146 13.10 0.32 3.86
CA ILE A 146 13.31 1.67 4.37
C ILE A 146 13.67 1.59 5.86
N LEU A 147 13.91 2.74 6.49
CA LEU A 147 14.22 2.81 7.92
C LEU A 147 13.17 2.06 8.75
N ALA A 148 13.61 1.09 9.54
CA ALA A 148 12.77 0.37 10.49
C ALA A 148 12.86 1.01 11.89
N ASP A 149 11.80 0.93 12.68
CA ASP A 149 11.80 1.35 14.08
C ASP A 149 12.87 0.52 14.81
N PRO A 150 13.84 1.15 15.51
CA PRO A 150 14.86 0.43 16.28
C PRO A 150 14.29 -0.54 17.32
N ARG A 151 13.03 -0.35 17.74
CA ARG A 151 12.32 -1.21 18.69
C ARG A 151 11.50 -2.31 18.02
N PHE A 152 11.43 -2.32 16.69
CA PHE A 152 10.63 -3.28 15.94
C PHE A 152 11.00 -4.72 16.29
N ASN A 153 10.01 -5.50 16.72
CA ASN A 153 10.16 -6.92 16.97
C ASN A 153 9.05 -7.75 16.33
N GLY A 154 9.26 -8.10 15.06
CA GLY A 154 8.32 -8.94 14.31
C GLY A 154 8.15 -10.38 14.82
N SER A 155 8.90 -10.84 15.83
CA SER A 155 8.62 -12.15 16.46
C SER A 155 7.42 -12.11 17.40
N LEU A 156 6.93 -10.91 17.73
CA LEU A 156 5.76 -10.68 18.57
C LEU A 156 4.48 -10.49 17.76
N LEU A 157 4.58 -10.48 16.42
CA LEU A 157 3.48 -10.24 15.50
C LEU A 157 3.14 -11.51 14.73
N ASP A 158 1.90 -11.58 14.27
CA ASP A 158 1.47 -12.65 13.38
C ASP A 158 2.18 -12.58 12.01
N PRO A 159 2.37 -13.73 11.33
CA PRO A 159 2.99 -13.75 10.02
C PRO A 159 2.25 -12.87 9.00
N VAL A 160 3.03 -12.17 8.18
CA VAL A 160 2.54 -11.24 7.16
C VAL A 160 2.69 -11.87 5.77
N LYS A 161 1.59 -11.94 5.01
CA LYS A 161 1.57 -12.42 3.62
C LYS A 161 2.06 -11.34 2.67
N LYS A 162 2.28 -11.70 1.39
CA LYS A 162 2.72 -10.72 0.36
C LYS A 162 1.58 -9.92 -0.25
N SER A 163 0.34 -10.35 -0.07
CA SER A 163 -0.83 -9.63 -0.57
C SER A 163 -2.06 -9.92 0.26
N TYR A 164 -2.98 -8.96 0.25
CA TYR A 164 -4.27 -9.03 0.93
C TYR A 164 -5.36 -8.39 0.07
N THR A 165 -6.57 -8.93 0.18
CA THR A 165 -7.82 -8.25 -0.22
C THR A 165 -8.46 -7.62 1.00
N ILE A 166 -9.39 -6.67 0.81
CA ILE A 166 -10.20 -6.11 1.91
C ILE A 166 -10.80 -7.21 2.78
N LYS A 167 -11.39 -8.25 2.17
CA LYS A 167 -12.02 -9.37 2.91
C LYS A 167 -11.04 -10.19 3.74
N THR A 168 -9.78 -10.32 3.31
CA THR A 168 -8.77 -11.02 4.09
C THR A 168 -8.24 -10.17 5.24
N LEU A 169 -8.18 -8.84 5.07
CA LEU A 169 -7.84 -7.91 6.14
C LEU A 169 -8.94 -7.89 7.21
N GLN A 170 -10.21 -7.73 6.80
CA GLN A 170 -11.35 -7.76 7.73
C GLN A 170 -11.38 -9.03 8.57
N ARG A 171 -11.15 -10.20 7.95
CA ARG A 171 -11.11 -11.46 8.71
C ARG A 171 -9.96 -11.48 9.72
N ARG A 172 -8.78 -10.97 9.35
CA ARG A 172 -7.63 -10.88 10.25
C ARG A 172 -7.88 -9.92 11.41
N GLU A 173 -8.47 -8.77 11.14
CA GLU A 173 -8.88 -7.77 12.14
C GLU A 173 -9.92 -8.35 13.11
N ASP A 174 -10.85 -9.18 12.61
CA ASP A 174 -11.82 -9.94 13.42
C ASP A 174 -11.18 -11.10 14.22
N GLY A 175 -9.87 -11.32 14.12
CA GLY A 175 -9.13 -12.38 14.81
C GLY A 175 -9.10 -13.73 14.11
N TYR A 176 -9.58 -13.82 12.86
CA TYR A 176 -9.45 -15.01 12.03
C TYR A 176 -8.14 -14.95 11.22
N LEU A 177 -7.16 -15.74 11.63
CA LEU A 177 -5.92 -15.91 10.88
C LEU A 177 -6.15 -16.86 9.69
N ASP A 178 -5.76 -16.41 8.50
CA ASP A 178 -5.80 -17.19 7.24
C ASP A 178 -4.63 -18.15 7.04
#